data_AF-A0A956R983-F1
#
_entry.id   AF-A0A956R983-F1
#
_cell.length_a   1.000
_cell.length_b   1.000
_cell.length_c   1.000
_cell.angle_alpha   90.00
_cell.angle_beta   90.00
_cell.angle_gamma   90.00
#
_symmetry.space_group_name_H-M   'P 1'
#
loop_
_entity.id
_entity.type
_entity.pdbx_description
1 polymer ?
#
loop_
_entity_poly.entity_id
_entity_poly.type
_entity_poly.pdbx_seq_one_letter_code
_entity_poly.pdbx_strand_id
1 'polypeptide(L)'
;MTARTARVLLGDSTPSELPSNVLDVITEVVLCARDVATPFAEIQDLERRRAESARVAEAVIKELEGFAMQTRVGVRATASAAVRPEVRAHGEEVVEAVGRMITGWQRQYERKRDTTAQQVSQRIAQLKRDMHAALERFLLPRRNDAPVQRFHRFFDGQRYLDTAVVEPLEGVRITLSLADPEPELPRRLRSLLGKGNKIQVGTRLSRIRRIEEPVIASLDDTLLLEAERGPGRLRVTLTKKMGTADVFRIEVARTEDGLLGGRVTRGEGEIIDSPLGDRPVLQELWNVLDAERQRILHSPAHLVEISLDGRRVEDAEATLAVAERLVRCYRGTVATLARHSPNPEELTIKIETADGKREEAWIRRGDLAQHLLGLPAELRGRMGMAELLEGADPADLKTSVHTAVGMAIVDEEHSLPIELVGDDPLPEGVPGSSPGEMTQDIALEDVMMEADDADSGCIELTRVRSR
;
A
#
# COMPACT_ATOMS: atom_id res chain seq x y z
N MET A 1 -33.62 -22.65 11.91
CA MET A 1 -34.25 -21.83 10.86
C MET A 1 -33.13 -21.05 10.19
N THR A 2 -32.74 -21.41 8.97
CA THR A 2 -31.83 -20.58 8.17
C THR A 2 -32.57 -19.29 7.85
N ALA A 3 -32.07 -18.15 8.32
CA ALA A 3 -32.63 -16.85 7.94
C ALA A 3 -32.66 -16.79 6.40
N ARG A 4 -33.83 -16.56 5.81
CA ARG A 4 -33.94 -16.38 4.36
C ARG A 4 -33.11 -15.15 3.99
N THR A 5 -32.02 -15.36 3.27
CA THR A 5 -31.19 -14.28 2.73
C THR A 5 -32.03 -13.46 1.76
N ALA A 6 -31.91 -12.13 1.82
CA ALA A 6 -32.61 -11.24 0.90
C ALA A 6 -32.31 -11.61 -0.56
N ARG A 7 -33.33 -11.58 -1.42
CA ARG A 7 -33.18 -11.88 -2.84
C ARG A 7 -32.87 -10.59 -3.59
N VAL A 8 -31.83 -10.61 -4.43
CA VAL A 8 -31.45 -9.47 -5.26
C VAL A 8 -32.04 -9.63 -6.66
N LEU A 9 -32.59 -8.55 -7.17
CA LEU A 9 -33.13 -8.41 -8.53
C LEU A 9 -32.43 -7.20 -9.17
N LEU A 10 -32.24 -7.23 -10.49
CA LEU A 10 -31.75 -6.08 -11.25
C LEU A 10 -32.83 -4.99 -11.34
N GLY A 11 -32.48 -3.79 -11.84
CA GLY A 11 -33.40 -2.66 -11.95
C GLY A 11 -34.70 -2.99 -12.71
N ASP A 12 -34.62 -3.82 -13.75
CA ASP A 12 -35.76 -4.32 -14.52
C ASP A 12 -36.54 -5.48 -13.86
N SER A 13 -36.20 -5.87 -12.63
CA SER A 13 -36.74 -7.00 -11.88
C SER A 13 -36.24 -8.40 -12.28
N THR A 14 -35.24 -8.51 -13.15
CA THR A 14 -34.60 -9.79 -13.46
C THR A 14 -33.89 -10.36 -12.22
N PRO A 15 -34.09 -11.65 -11.85
CA PRO A 15 -33.38 -12.26 -10.74
C PRO A 15 -31.85 -12.23 -10.91
N SER A 16 -31.13 -11.98 -9.83
CA SER A 16 -29.66 -11.86 -9.84
C SER A 16 -29.02 -12.62 -8.70
N GLU A 17 -27.80 -13.11 -8.93
CA GLU A 17 -26.93 -13.72 -7.91
C GLU A 17 -25.99 -12.71 -7.25
N LEU A 18 -26.06 -11.43 -7.66
CA LEU A 18 -25.24 -10.37 -7.08
C LEU A 18 -25.57 -10.16 -5.59
N PRO A 19 -24.57 -9.78 -4.77
CA PRO A 19 -24.81 -9.49 -3.37
C PRO A 19 -25.61 -8.20 -3.21
N SER A 20 -26.34 -8.08 -2.10
CA SER A 20 -27.22 -6.92 -1.84
C SER A 20 -26.48 -5.59 -1.71
N ASN A 21 -25.17 -5.61 -1.43
CA ASN A 21 -24.30 -4.44 -1.31
C ASN A 21 -23.45 -4.19 -2.58
N VAL A 22 -23.82 -4.74 -3.73
CA VAL A 22 -23.01 -4.63 -4.97
C VAL A 22 -22.76 -3.17 -5.40
N LEU A 23 -23.70 -2.25 -5.14
CA LEU A 23 -23.55 -0.83 -5.48
C LEU A 23 -22.47 -0.14 -4.62
N ASP A 24 -22.42 -0.45 -3.32
CA ASP A 24 -21.36 0.02 -2.43
C ASP A 24 -20.01 -0.52 -2.87
N VAL A 25 -19.97 -1.80 -3.24
CA VAL A 25 -18.75 -2.44 -3.75
C VAL A 25 -18.24 -1.75 -5.01
N ILE A 26 -19.10 -1.42 -5.97
CA ILE A 26 -18.72 -0.70 -7.19
C ILE A 26 -18.18 0.68 -6.87
N THR A 27 -18.83 1.40 -5.95
CA THR A 27 -18.37 2.71 -5.47
C THR A 27 -16.96 2.60 -4.89
N GLU A 28 -16.73 1.61 -4.02
CA GLU A 28 -15.41 1.37 -3.43
C GLU A 28 -14.35 0.96 -4.46
N VAL A 29 -14.71 0.20 -5.52
CA VAL A 29 -13.78 -0.12 -6.62
C VAL A 29 -13.36 1.15 -7.34
N VAL A 30 -14.30 2.04 -7.67
CA VAL A 30 -14.02 3.30 -8.36
C VAL A 30 -13.14 4.22 -7.50
N LEU A 31 -13.45 4.33 -6.20
CA LEU A 31 -12.65 5.10 -5.26
C LEU A 31 -11.24 4.52 -5.08
N CYS A 32 -11.12 3.20 -4.97
CA CYS A 32 -9.84 2.52 -4.89
C CYS A 32 -8.99 2.75 -6.17
N ALA A 33 -9.62 2.65 -7.34
CA ALA A 33 -8.95 2.93 -8.61
C ALA A 33 -8.42 4.36 -8.68
N ARG A 34 -9.23 5.35 -8.26
CA ARG A 34 -8.82 6.76 -8.14
C ARG A 34 -7.64 6.94 -7.18
N ASP A 35 -7.80 6.41 -5.96
CA ASP A 35 -6.85 6.60 -4.86
C ASP A 35 -5.52 5.85 -5.07
N VAL A 36 -5.47 4.89 -6.01
CA VAL A 36 -4.22 4.24 -6.44
C VAL A 36 -3.63 4.93 -7.69
N ALA A 37 -4.46 5.22 -8.70
CA ALA A 37 -3.97 5.74 -9.97
C ALA A 37 -3.47 7.20 -9.88
N THR A 38 -4.11 8.06 -9.07
CA THR A 38 -3.67 9.44 -8.90
C THR A 38 -2.27 9.53 -8.26
N PRO A 39 -2.01 8.90 -7.09
CA PRO A 39 -0.65 8.86 -6.53
C PRO A 39 0.37 8.20 -7.46
N PHE A 40 -0.02 7.17 -8.22
CA PHE A 40 0.87 6.53 -9.19
C PHE A 40 1.37 7.53 -10.25
N ALA A 41 0.46 8.31 -10.84
CA ALA A 41 0.84 9.33 -11.82
C ALA A 41 1.73 10.42 -11.20
N GLU A 42 1.44 10.85 -9.96
CA GLU A 42 2.28 11.81 -9.24
C GLU A 42 3.70 11.24 -9.00
N ILE A 43 3.83 9.95 -8.68
CA ILE A 43 5.13 9.29 -8.56
C ILE A 43 5.90 9.35 -9.88
N GLN A 44 5.25 9.04 -11.01
CA GLN A 44 5.90 9.11 -12.33
C GLN A 44 6.37 10.53 -12.67
N ASP A 45 5.56 11.53 -12.35
CA ASP A 45 5.92 12.94 -12.54
C ASP A 45 7.10 13.36 -11.66
N LEU A 46 7.09 12.97 -10.38
CA LEU A 46 8.18 13.26 -9.45
C LEU A 46 9.48 12.57 -9.85
N GLU A 47 9.43 11.32 -10.32
CA GLU A 47 10.60 10.60 -10.82
C GLU A 47 11.19 11.28 -12.07
N ARG A 48 10.33 11.71 -12.99
CA ARG A 48 10.74 12.49 -14.18
C ARG A 48 11.38 13.82 -13.79
N ARG A 49 10.75 14.61 -12.91
CA ARG A 49 11.29 15.89 -12.41
C ARG A 49 12.62 15.70 -11.67
N ARG A 50 12.76 14.63 -10.88
CA ARG A 50 14.02 14.29 -10.21
C ARG A 50 15.14 13.98 -11.20
N ALA A 51 14.83 13.19 -12.25
CA ALA A 51 15.80 12.87 -13.29
C ALA A 51 16.22 14.11 -14.10
N GLU A 52 15.27 14.99 -14.42
CA GLU A 52 15.53 16.27 -15.09
C GLU A 52 16.37 17.20 -14.23
N SER A 53 16.00 17.42 -12.96
CA SER A 53 16.75 18.25 -12.01
C SER A 53 18.19 17.73 -11.83
N ALA A 54 18.38 16.41 -11.77
CA ALA A 54 19.72 15.82 -11.70
C ALA A 54 20.57 16.15 -12.95
N ARG A 55 19.98 16.08 -14.15
CA ARG A 55 20.66 16.44 -15.40
C ARG A 55 20.99 17.93 -15.47
N VAL A 56 20.08 18.80 -15.05
CA VAL A 56 20.30 20.26 -15.00
C VAL A 56 21.45 20.58 -14.04
N ALA A 57 21.43 20.02 -12.83
CA ALA A 57 22.49 20.23 -11.85
C ALA A 57 23.86 19.76 -12.37
N GLU A 58 23.92 18.60 -13.03
CA GLU A 58 25.15 18.10 -13.66
C GLU A 58 25.66 19.04 -14.77
N ALA A 59 24.76 19.55 -15.61
CA ALA A 59 25.11 20.50 -16.66
C ALA A 59 25.67 21.82 -16.10
N VAL A 60 25.01 22.38 -15.08
CA VAL A 60 25.47 23.62 -14.41
C VAL A 60 26.83 23.42 -13.75
N ILE A 61 27.05 22.30 -13.05
CA ILE A 61 28.35 22.00 -12.43
C ILE A 61 29.44 21.93 -13.51
N LYS A 62 29.17 21.30 -14.66
CA LYS A 62 30.10 21.21 -15.78
C LYS A 62 30.39 22.56 -16.43
N GLU A 63 29.37 23.43 -16.57
CA GLU A 63 29.55 24.79 -17.07
C GLU A 63 30.40 25.64 -16.14
N LEU A 64 30.17 25.53 -14.82
CA LEU A 64 30.97 26.19 -13.79
C LEU A 64 32.44 25.74 -13.84
N GLU A 65 32.71 24.45 -14.06
CA GLU A 65 34.07 23.93 -14.26
C GLU A 65 34.72 24.50 -15.53
N GLY A 66 33.97 24.56 -16.62
CA GLY A 66 34.40 25.16 -17.88
C GLY A 66 34.78 26.64 -17.71
N PHE A 67 33.91 27.41 -17.04
CA PHE A 67 34.15 28.81 -16.71
C PHE A 67 35.37 29.00 -15.80
N ALA A 68 35.52 28.16 -14.76
CA ALA A 68 36.70 28.17 -13.89
C ALA A 68 37.99 27.98 -14.67
N MET A 69 37.99 27.01 -15.60
CA MET A 69 39.15 26.69 -16.41
C MET A 69 39.48 27.83 -17.38
N GLN A 70 38.48 28.36 -18.09
CA GLN A 70 38.66 29.49 -19.01
C GLN A 70 39.19 30.73 -18.29
N THR A 71 38.62 31.07 -17.13
CA THR A 71 39.05 32.21 -16.31
C THR A 71 40.49 32.02 -15.83
N ARG A 72 40.82 30.82 -15.34
CA ARG A 72 42.19 30.49 -14.91
C ARG A 72 43.21 30.65 -16.03
N VAL A 73 42.90 30.12 -17.22
CA VAL A 73 43.79 30.23 -18.39
C VAL A 73 43.93 31.68 -18.84
N GLY A 74 42.81 32.40 -18.98
CA GLY A 74 42.79 33.80 -19.43
C GLY A 74 43.52 34.75 -18.49
N VAL A 75 43.22 34.69 -17.18
CA VAL A 75 43.86 35.56 -16.17
C VAL A 75 45.35 35.26 -16.07
N ARG A 76 45.76 33.98 -16.03
CA ARG A 76 47.19 33.62 -15.98
C ARG A 76 47.95 34.05 -17.23
N ALA A 77 47.36 33.90 -18.42
CA ALA A 77 47.99 34.36 -19.65
C ALA A 77 48.26 35.86 -19.61
N THR A 78 47.24 36.66 -19.26
CA THR A 78 47.35 38.12 -19.14
C THR A 78 48.34 38.54 -18.05
N ALA A 79 48.26 37.92 -16.88
CA ALA A 79 49.16 38.19 -15.76
C ALA A 79 50.63 37.87 -16.13
N SER A 80 50.88 36.73 -16.78
CA SER A 80 52.23 36.31 -17.19
C SER A 80 52.87 37.26 -18.20
N ALA A 81 52.07 37.87 -19.08
CA ALA A 81 52.53 38.85 -20.05
C ALA A 81 52.85 40.22 -19.43
N ALA A 82 52.40 40.49 -18.19
CA ALA A 82 52.63 41.75 -17.53
C ALA A 82 54.10 41.92 -17.10
N VAL A 83 54.62 43.14 -17.30
CA VAL A 83 55.99 43.52 -16.91
C VAL A 83 56.12 43.74 -15.40
N ARG A 84 55.05 44.21 -14.75
CA ARG A 84 55.01 44.54 -13.33
C ARG A 84 54.75 43.29 -12.48
N PRO A 85 55.59 42.98 -11.47
CA PRO A 85 55.42 41.79 -10.62
C PRO A 85 54.13 41.83 -9.79
N GLU A 86 53.63 43.01 -9.45
CA GLU A 86 52.38 43.21 -8.70
C GLU A 86 51.17 42.69 -9.49
N VAL A 87 51.15 42.89 -10.81
CA VAL A 87 50.07 42.41 -11.69
C VAL A 87 50.05 40.88 -11.75
N ARG A 88 51.23 40.25 -11.68
CA ARG A 88 51.32 38.78 -11.62
C ARG A 88 50.75 38.24 -10.31
N ALA A 89 51.10 38.87 -9.19
CA ALA A 89 50.59 38.50 -7.87
C ALA A 89 49.05 38.64 -7.81
N HIS A 90 48.50 39.78 -8.24
CA HIS A 90 47.05 39.98 -8.31
C HIS A 90 46.36 38.99 -9.27
N GLY A 91 47.00 38.61 -10.39
CA GLY A 91 46.45 37.61 -11.30
C GLY A 91 46.20 36.26 -10.60
N GLU A 92 47.15 35.78 -9.80
CA GLU A 92 46.96 34.54 -9.02
C GLU A 92 45.91 34.71 -7.92
N GLU A 93 45.87 35.85 -7.23
CA GLU A 93 44.83 36.16 -6.23
C GLU A 93 43.41 36.10 -6.83
N VAL A 94 43.24 36.64 -8.04
CA VAL A 94 41.96 36.59 -8.78
C VAL A 94 41.60 35.14 -9.13
N VAL A 95 42.55 34.35 -9.63
CA VAL A 95 42.32 32.94 -9.96
C VAL A 95 41.89 32.15 -8.72
N GLU A 96 42.54 32.37 -7.59
CA GLU A 96 42.15 31.72 -6.34
C GLU A 96 40.77 32.17 -5.85
N ALA A 97 40.47 33.47 -5.92
CA ALA A 97 39.18 34.01 -5.51
C ALA A 97 38.03 33.44 -6.36
N VAL A 98 38.18 33.42 -7.68
CA VAL A 98 37.21 32.80 -8.60
C VAL A 98 37.09 31.31 -8.34
N GLY A 99 38.22 30.61 -8.09
CA GLY A 99 38.21 29.19 -7.74
C GLY A 99 37.39 28.89 -6.48
N ARG A 100 37.60 29.67 -5.41
CA ARG A 100 36.82 29.55 -4.16
C ARG A 100 35.33 29.81 -4.39
N MET A 101 35.00 30.84 -5.16
CA MET A 101 33.61 31.20 -5.48
C MET A 101 32.91 30.06 -6.25
N ILE A 102 33.54 29.53 -7.29
CA ILE A 102 32.97 28.44 -8.10
C ILE A 102 32.81 27.17 -7.28
N THR A 103 33.80 26.80 -6.46
CA THR A 103 33.66 25.67 -5.53
C THR A 103 32.51 25.90 -4.54
N GLY A 104 32.30 27.14 -4.10
CA GLY A 104 31.15 27.52 -3.27
C GLY A 104 29.83 27.26 -3.98
N TRP A 105 29.68 27.71 -5.22
CA TRP A 105 28.48 27.49 -6.04
C TRP A 105 28.25 26.01 -6.34
N GLN A 106 29.27 25.25 -6.72
CA GLN A 106 29.16 23.81 -6.95
C GLN A 106 28.60 23.10 -5.71
N ARG A 107 29.15 23.36 -4.52
CA ARG A 107 28.65 22.81 -3.26
C ARG A 107 27.21 23.24 -2.96
N GLN A 108 26.84 24.46 -3.31
CA GLN A 108 25.47 24.95 -3.16
C GLN A 108 24.50 24.19 -4.06
N TYR A 109 24.84 24.00 -5.34
CA TYR A 109 24.03 23.23 -6.29
C TYR A 109 23.91 21.76 -5.88
N GLU A 110 25.01 21.13 -5.45
CA GLU A 110 25.01 19.76 -4.92
C GLU A 110 24.08 19.63 -3.71
N ARG A 111 24.20 20.53 -2.73
CA ARG A 111 23.30 20.55 -1.56
C ARG A 111 21.84 20.72 -1.97
N LYS A 112 21.54 21.68 -2.85
CA LYS A 112 20.16 21.90 -3.32
C LYS A 112 19.62 20.65 -4.00
N ARG A 113 20.38 20.04 -4.92
CA ARG A 113 20.02 18.79 -5.60
C ARG A 113 19.75 17.66 -4.60
N ASP A 114 20.61 17.48 -3.61
CA ASP A 114 20.48 16.39 -2.64
C ASP A 114 19.27 16.61 -1.71
N THR A 115 19.00 17.85 -1.29
CA THR A 115 17.78 18.22 -0.55
C THR A 115 16.52 17.97 -1.37
N THR A 116 16.46 18.42 -2.63
CA THR A 116 15.33 18.15 -3.54
C THR A 116 15.13 16.65 -3.74
N ALA A 117 16.22 15.88 -3.94
CA ALA A 117 16.15 14.43 -4.10
C ALA A 117 15.61 13.72 -2.85
N GLN A 118 15.98 14.19 -1.65
CA GLN A 118 15.47 13.67 -0.38
C GLN A 118 13.97 13.97 -0.22
N GLN A 119 13.54 15.21 -0.50
CA GLN A 119 12.12 15.60 -0.44
C GLN A 119 11.26 14.78 -1.42
N VAL A 120 11.70 14.64 -2.67
CA VAL A 120 11.03 13.80 -3.67
C VAL A 120 10.94 12.35 -3.19
N SER A 121 12.01 11.80 -2.64
CA SER A 121 12.02 10.41 -2.15
C SER A 121 11.05 10.21 -0.97
N GLN A 122 10.95 11.18 -0.06
CA GLN A 122 9.99 11.16 1.04
C GLN A 122 8.54 11.23 0.53
N ARG A 123 8.26 12.11 -0.44
CA ARG A 123 6.94 12.23 -1.06
C ARG A 123 6.54 10.95 -1.78
N ILE A 124 7.42 10.36 -2.59
CA ILE A 124 7.18 9.06 -3.25
C ILE A 124 6.88 7.97 -2.22
N ALA A 125 7.63 7.93 -1.11
CA ALA A 125 7.38 6.94 -0.06
C ALA A 125 6.00 7.14 0.62
N GLN A 126 5.54 8.38 0.79
CA GLN A 126 4.20 8.67 1.29
C GLN A 126 3.13 8.21 0.29
N LEU A 127 3.26 8.58 -0.98
CA LEU A 127 2.32 8.18 -2.03
C LEU A 127 2.19 6.66 -2.14
N LYS A 128 3.31 5.92 -2.05
CA LYS A 128 3.28 4.43 -2.01
C LYS A 128 2.50 3.89 -0.82
N ARG A 129 2.62 4.51 0.36
CA ARG A 129 1.82 4.12 1.54
C ARG A 129 0.34 4.40 1.31
N ASP A 130 0.00 5.55 0.72
CA ASP A 130 -1.39 5.92 0.44
C ASP A 130 -2.04 4.94 -0.55
N MET A 131 -1.31 4.53 -1.60
CA MET A 131 -1.78 3.50 -2.53
C MET A 131 -2.03 2.15 -1.84
N HIS A 132 -1.11 1.73 -0.97
CA HIS A 132 -1.28 0.50 -0.18
C HIS A 132 -2.48 0.59 0.77
N ALA A 133 -2.67 1.72 1.45
CA ALA A 133 -3.81 1.96 2.33
C ALA A 133 -5.14 1.94 1.56
N ALA A 134 -5.16 2.46 0.33
CA ALA A 134 -6.34 2.40 -0.54
C ALA A 134 -6.71 0.96 -0.90
N LEU A 135 -5.73 0.11 -1.21
CA LEU A 135 -5.95 -1.33 -1.44
C LEU A 135 -6.38 -2.05 -0.15
N GLU A 136 -5.76 -1.75 0.99
CA GLU A 136 -6.11 -2.36 2.27
C GLU A 136 -7.57 -2.06 2.65
N ARG A 137 -7.99 -0.80 2.54
CA ARG A 137 -9.37 -0.37 2.80
C ARG A 137 -10.37 -1.13 1.94
N PHE A 138 -10.02 -1.45 0.69
CA PHE A 138 -10.87 -2.23 -0.21
C PHE A 138 -10.86 -3.74 0.09
N LEU A 139 -9.68 -4.33 0.26
CA LEU A 139 -9.50 -5.78 0.35
C LEU A 139 -9.88 -6.33 1.72
N LEU A 140 -9.60 -5.59 2.80
CA LEU A 140 -9.74 -6.09 4.16
C LEU A 140 -11.19 -6.42 4.57
N PRO A 141 -12.22 -5.61 4.23
CA PRO A 141 -13.62 -5.95 4.54
C PRO A 141 -14.11 -7.22 3.85
N ARG A 142 -13.54 -7.54 2.68
CA ARG A 142 -13.96 -8.68 1.82
C ARG A 142 -13.28 -10.01 2.19
N ARG A 143 -12.40 -10.01 3.20
CA ARG A 143 -11.64 -11.21 3.60
C ARG A 143 -12.52 -12.40 3.98
N ASN A 144 -13.71 -12.14 4.52
CA ASN A 144 -14.62 -13.18 5.01
C ASN A 144 -15.37 -13.90 3.88
N ASP A 145 -15.55 -13.22 2.75
CA ASP A 145 -16.26 -13.74 1.57
C ASP A 145 -15.32 -14.49 0.60
N ALA A 146 -14.00 -14.46 0.86
CA ALA A 146 -13.01 -15.09 0.01
C ALA A 146 -13.21 -16.62 -0.03
N PRO A 147 -13.26 -17.25 -1.22
CA PRO A 147 -13.48 -18.69 -1.36
C PRO A 147 -12.30 -19.52 -0.83
N VAL A 148 -11.08 -18.99 -0.95
CA VAL A 148 -9.86 -19.63 -0.46
C VAL A 148 -9.40 -18.88 0.78
N GLN A 149 -9.40 -19.59 1.90
CA GLN A 149 -8.89 -19.11 3.16
C GLN A 149 -7.99 -20.18 3.76
N ARG A 150 -6.73 -19.85 3.99
CA ARG A 150 -5.84 -20.62 4.85
C ARG A 150 -5.64 -19.83 6.13
N PHE A 151 -6.02 -20.41 7.25
CA PHE A 151 -5.83 -19.85 8.57
C PHE A 151 -4.72 -20.61 9.27
N HIS A 152 -3.81 -19.90 9.93
CA HIS A 152 -2.73 -20.47 10.70
C HIS A 152 -2.66 -19.79 12.06
N ARG A 153 -2.74 -20.60 13.11
CA ARG A 153 -2.55 -20.22 14.50
C ARG A 153 -1.31 -20.90 15.02
N PHE A 154 -0.39 -20.15 15.58
CA PHE A 154 0.84 -20.68 16.16
C PHE A 154 1.13 -20.06 17.53
N PHE A 155 1.40 -20.89 18.53
CA PHE A 155 1.80 -20.44 19.86
C PHE A 155 3.32 -20.24 19.92
N ASP A 156 3.76 -18.99 20.07
CA ASP A 156 5.19 -18.62 20.05
C ASP A 156 5.94 -18.85 21.38
N GLY A 157 5.24 -19.36 22.39
CA GLY A 157 5.74 -19.52 23.75
C GLY A 157 5.15 -18.51 24.73
N GLN A 158 4.61 -17.40 24.24
CA GLN A 158 3.97 -16.35 25.04
C GLN A 158 2.50 -16.15 24.65
N ARG A 159 2.20 -16.11 23.36
CA ARG A 159 0.86 -15.86 22.82
C ARG A 159 0.60 -16.61 21.52
N TYR A 160 -0.65 -16.61 21.07
CA TYR A 160 -0.97 -17.03 19.72
C TYR A 160 -0.66 -15.91 18.71
N LEU A 161 0.00 -16.29 17.63
CA LEU A 161 0.14 -15.52 16.40
C LEU A 161 -0.83 -16.11 15.38
N ASP A 162 -1.84 -15.33 15.01
CA ASP A 162 -2.86 -15.73 14.06
C ASP A 162 -2.62 -15.02 12.73
N THR A 163 -2.49 -15.81 11.68
CA THR A 163 -2.34 -15.32 10.31
C THR A 163 -3.40 -15.95 9.40
N ALA A 164 -3.78 -15.22 8.37
CA ALA A 164 -4.64 -15.76 7.33
C ALA A 164 -4.13 -15.38 5.95
N VAL A 165 -4.16 -16.33 5.03
CA VAL A 165 -3.95 -16.10 3.60
C VAL A 165 -5.30 -16.25 2.93
N VAL A 166 -5.79 -15.17 2.33
CA VAL A 166 -7.08 -15.15 1.66
C VAL A 166 -6.94 -14.63 0.24
N GLU A 167 -7.79 -15.12 -0.66
CA GLU A 167 -7.82 -14.70 -2.07
C GLU A 167 -9.20 -14.08 -2.34
N PRO A 168 -9.42 -12.79 -2.00
CA PRO A 168 -10.71 -12.13 -2.17
C PRO A 168 -11.12 -12.00 -3.64
N LEU A 169 -10.15 -11.98 -4.55
CA LEU A 169 -10.36 -11.91 -6.00
C LEU A 169 -9.34 -12.82 -6.68
N GLU A 170 -9.70 -13.35 -7.85
CA GLU A 170 -8.85 -14.25 -8.60
C GLU A 170 -7.46 -13.63 -8.88
N GLY A 171 -6.43 -14.32 -8.41
CA GLY A 171 -5.04 -13.91 -8.53
C GLY A 171 -4.59 -12.86 -7.51
N VAL A 172 -5.50 -12.22 -6.76
CA VAL A 172 -5.15 -11.26 -5.71
C VAL A 172 -5.19 -11.98 -4.36
N ARG A 173 -4.02 -12.30 -3.83
CA ARG A 173 -3.88 -12.96 -2.53
C ARG A 173 -3.32 -11.97 -1.52
N ILE A 174 -3.96 -11.90 -0.35
CA ILE A 174 -3.50 -11.11 0.79
C ILE A 174 -3.13 -12.01 1.97
N THR A 175 -2.07 -11.64 2.67
CA THR A 175 -1.68 -12.22 3.95
C THR A 175 -2.05 -11.22 5.05
N LEU A 176 -2.74 -11.70 6.07
CA LEU A 176 -3.26 -10.91 7.17
C LEU A 176 -2.63 -11.36 8.49
N SER A 177 -2.37 -10.41 9.38
CA SER A 177 -2.17 -10.64 10.81
C SER A 177 -3.49 -10.36 11.51
N LEU A 178 -3.96 -11.30 12.31
CA LEU A 178 -5.24 -11.21 13.01
C LEU A 178 -4.99 -10.96 14.51
N ALA A 179 -5.76 -10.06 15.12
CA ALA A 179 -5.66 -9.80 16.55
C ALA A 179 -6.57 -10.78 17.33
N ASP A 180 -6.00 -11.68 18.14
CA ASP A 180 -6.83 -12.47 19.07
C ASP A 180 -7.12 -11.65 20.33
N PRO A 181 -8.39 -11.32 20.63
CA PRO A 181 -8.73 -10.63 21.87
C PRO A 181 -8.48 -11.46 23.13
N GLU A 182 -8.19 -12.77 23.02
CA GLU A 182 -7.93 -13.67 24.16
C GLU A 182 -6.55 -14.37 24.05
N PRO A 183 -5.42 -13.63 24.13
CA PRO A 183 -4.13 -14.12 23.64
C PRO A 183 -3.29 -14.95 24.62
N GLU A 184 -3.65 -15.04 25.90
CA GLU A 184 -2.61 -15.19 26.95
C GLU A 184 -2.19 -16.62 27.34
N LEU A 185 -2.92 -17.68 26.98
CA LEU A 185 -2.52 -19.04 27.35
C LEU A 185 -2.81 -20.07 26.26
N PRO A 186 -1.93 -21.07 26.09
CA PRO A 186 -2.21 -22.17 25.19
C PRO A 186 -3.48 -22.89 25.64
N ARG A 187 -4.48 -22.95 24.77
CA ARG A 187 -5.80 -23.49 25.09
C ARG A 187 -5.69 -25.00 25.24
N ARG A 188 -6.29 -25.53 26.32
CA ARG A 188 -6.46 -26.99 26.45
C ARG A 188 -7.57 -27.44 25.52
N LEU A 189 -7.39 -28.55 24.81
CA LEU A 189 -8.46 -29.08 23.96
C LEU A 189 -9.73 -29.40 24.75
N ARG A 190 -9.63 -29.73 26.05
CA ARG A 190 -10.82 -29.90 26.91
C ARG A 190 -11.70 -28.65 27.01
N SER A 191 -11.15 -27.43 26.96
CA SER A 191 -11.97 -26.21 26.98
C SER A 191 -12.68 -25.96 25.66
N LEU A 192 -12.20 -26.59 24.59
CA LEU A 192 -12.75 -26.50 23.24
C LEU A 192 -13.75 -27.62 22.94
N LEU A 193 -13.40 -28.88 23.24
CA LEU A 193 -14.16 -30.08 22.88
C LEU A 193 -15.00 -30.67 24.03
N GLY A 194 -14.86 -30.16 25.26
CA GLY A 194 -15.39 -30.82 26.46
C GLY A 194 -14.53 -32.01 26.93
N LYS A 195 -15.04 -32.79 27.88
CA LYS A 195 -14.32 -33.93 28.50
C LYS A 195 -14.56 -35.24 27.77
N GLY A 196 -13.59 -36.15 27.88
CA GLY A 196 -13.74 -37.55 27.48
C GLY A 196 -13.36 -37.83 26.03
N ASN A 197 -12.79 -36.85 25.33
CA ASN A 197 -12.38 -37.00 23.94
C ASN A 197 -11.06 -37.79 23.88
N LYS A 198 -11.10 -38.90 23.16
CA LYS A 198 -9.98 -39.84 23.02
C LYS A 198 -9.79 -40.17 21.54
N ILE A 199 -8.54 -40.36 21.14
CA ILE A 199 -8.17 -40.72 19.77
C ILE A 199 -7.12 -41.82 19.80
N GLN A 200 -7.13 -42.71 18.81
CA GLN A 200 -6.06 -43.68 18.63
C GLN A 200 -4.83 -43.00 18.01
N VAL A 201 -3.67 -43.15 18.66
CA VAL A 201 -2.40 -42.50 18.27
C VAL A 201 -1.30 -43.49 17.89
N GLY A 202 -1.63 -44.78 17.82
CA GLY A 202 -0.65 -45.86 17.88
C GLY A 202 -1.27 -47.24 17.90
N THR A 203 -0.47 -48.23 17.56
CA THR A 203 -0.60 -49.59 18.08
C THR A 203 0.66 -49.91 18.90
N ARG A 204 0.53 -50.81 19.88
CA ARG A 204 1.66 -51.32 20.64
C ARG A 204 1.53 -52.83 20.77
N LEU A 205 2.61 -53.55 20.55
CA LEU A 205 2.68 -54.98 20.83
C LEU A 205 2.57 -55.24 22.34
N SER A 206 1.47 -55.88 22.73
CA SER A 206 1.23 -56.36 24.09
C SER A 206 2.26 -57.43 24.45
N ARG A 207 3.09 -57.18 25.47
CA ARG A 207 4.17 -58.11 25.87
C ARG A 207 3.65 -59.48 26.31
N ILE A 208 2.42 -59.54 26.82
CA ILE A 208 1.82 -60.77 27.36
C ILE A 208 1.11 -61.55 26.25
N ARG A 209 0.35 -60.87 25.40
CA ARG A 209 -0.51 -61.54 24.39
C ARG A 209 0.13 -61.64 23.01
N ARG A 210 1.22 -60.90 22.75
CA ARG A 210 1.82 -60.71 21.41
C ARG A 210 0.81 -60.22 20.36
N ILE A 211 -0.23 -59.52 20.80
CA ILE A 211 -1.25 -58.90 19.94
C ILE A 211 -1.01 -57.39 19.94
N GLU A 212 -1.25 -56.74 18.81
CA GLU A 212 -1.24 -55.29 18.69
C GLU A 212 -2.46 -54.70 19.40
N GLU A 213 -2.21 -53.91 20.45
CA GLU A 213 -3.25 -53.19 21.18
C GLU A 213 -3.25 -51.71 20.75
N PRO A 214 -4.41 -51.11 20.49
CA PRO A 214 -4.50 -49.69 20.13
C PRO A 214 -4.04 -48.81 21.30
N VAL A 215 -3.17 -47.85 21.01
CA VAL A 215 -2.73 -46.85 21.98
C VAL A 215 -3.69 -45.66 21.88
N ILE A 216 -4.54 -45.53 22.91
CA ILE A 216 -5.52 -44.44 22.98
C ILE A 216 -4.93 -43.29 23.80
N ALA A 217 -4.90 -42.09 23.23
CA ALA A 217 -4.53 -40.87 23.93
C ALA A 217 -5.78 -40.06 24.30
N SER A 218 -5.80 -39.52 25.52
CA SER A 218 -6.78 -38.52 25.93
C SER A 218 -6.38 -37.15 25.36
N LEU A 219 -7.32 -36.45 24.74
CA LEU A 219 -7.12 -35.07 24.27
C LEU A 219 -7.35 -34.04 25.39
N ASP A 220 -7.98 -34.44 26.50
CA ASP A 220 -8.43 -33.51 27.54
C ASP A 220 -7.29 -32.68 28.17
N ASP A 221 -6.09 -33.26 28.29
CA ASP A 221 -4.92 -32.64 28.91
C ASP A 221 -3.92 -32.10 27.89
N THR A 222 -4.29 -32.07 26.60
CA THR A 222 -3.43 -31.57 25.54
C THR A 222 -3.65 -30.07 25.32
N LEU A 223 -2.56 -29.35 25.12
CA LEU A 223 -2.46 -27.95 24.76
C LEU A 223 -2.35 -27.83 23.25
N LEU A 224 -3.13 -26.93 22.65
CA LEU A 224 -3.03 -26.59 21.24
C LEU A 224 -1.81 -25.69 21.00
N LEU A 225 -0.79 -26.18 20.30
CA LEU A 225 0.38 -25.37 19.93
C LEU A 225 0.20 -24.71 18.57
N GLU A 226 -0.39 -25.44 17.62
CA GLU A 226 -0.54 -24.97 16.26
C GLU A 226 -1.83 -25.50 15.66
N ALA A 227 -2.52 -24.67 14.88
CA ALA A 227 -3.64 -25.09 14.04
C ALA A 227 -3.52 -24.46 12.66
N GLU A 228 -3.51 -25.27 11.61
CA GLU A 228 -3.57 -24.84 10.22
C GLU A 228 -4.87 -25.34 9.60
N ARG A 229 -5.70 -24.45 9.10
CA ARG A 229 -6.99 -24.75 8.48
C ARG A 229 -7.00 -24.19 7.07
N GLY A 230 -6.90 -25.06 6.07
CA GLY A 230 -7.01 -24.72 4.65
C GLY A 230 -8.23 -25.38 4.00
N PRO A 231 -8.47 -25.17 2.69
CA PRO A 231 -9.61 -25.79 1.99
C PRO A 231 -9.63 -27.31 2.16
N GLY A 232 -10.68 -27.86 2.79
CA GLY A 232 -10.86 -29.30 2.98
C GLY A 232 -9.88 -30.00 3.95
N ARG A 233 -8.92 -29.29 4.55
CA ARG A 233 -7.92 -29.86 5.46
C ARG A 233 -7.75 -29.05 6.73
N LEU A 234 -7.53 -29.75 7.83
CA LEU A 234 -7.16 -29.23 9.13
C LEU A 234 -5.92 -29.98 9.62
N ARG A 235 -4.93 -29.26 10.14
CA ARG A 235 -3.77 -29.85 10.83
C ARG A 235 -3.67 -29.19 12.20
N VAL A 236 -3.47 -30.00 13.23
CA VAL A 236 -3.23 -29.51 14.58
C VAL A 236 -1.99 -30.14 15.17
N THR A 237 -1.20 -29.34 15.88
CA THR A 237 -0.06 -29.77 16.68
C THR A 237 -0.40 -29.56 18.15
N LEU A 238 -0.31 -30.62 18.94
CA LEU A 238 -0.72 -30.67 20.34
C LEU A 238 0.43 -31.13 21.23
N THR A 239 0.48 -30.68 22.48
CA THR A 239 1.43 -31.21 23.49
C THR A 239 0.74 -31.42 24.84
N LYS A 240 1.22 -32.34 25.68
CA LYS A 240 0.71 -32.46 27.06
C LYS A 240 1.22 -31.36 28.00
N LYS A 241 2.44 -30.89 27.77
CA LYS A 241 3.11 -29.87 28.58
C LYS A 241 3.99 -29.00 27.69
N MET A 242 4.13 -27.73 28.05
CA MET A 242 5.04 -26.83 27.35
C MET A 242 6.48 -27.37 27.45
N GLY A 243 7.20 -27.36 26.32
CA GLY A 243 8.61 -27.80 26.25
C GLY A 243 8.84 -29.31 26.25
N THR A 244 7.79 -30.15 26.20
CA THR A 244 7.96 -31.62 26.12
C THR A 244 7.96 -32.13 24.69
N ALA A 245 8.76 -33.17 24.40
CA ALA A 245 8.79 -33.85 23.10
C ALA A 245 7.55 -34.71 22.79
N ASP A 246 6.62 -34.87 23.74
CA ASP A 246 5.35 -35.61 23.57
C ASP A 246 4.36 -34.75 22.74
N VAL A 247 4.67 -34.60 21.45
CA VAL A 247 3.88 -33.83 20.48
C VAL A 247 2.97 -34.78 19.68
N PHE A 248 1.70 -34.43 19.54
CA PHE A 248 0.77 -35.11 18.65
C PHE A 248 0.49 -34.23 17.45
N ARG A 249 0.59 -34.77 16.24
CA ARG A 249 0.10 -34.11 15.03
C ARG A 249 -1.13 -34.86 14.55
N ILE A 250 -2.25 -34.16 14.42
CA ILE A 250 -3.49 -34.71 13.86
C ILE A 250 -3.77 -33.96 12.58
N GLU A 251 -3.88 -34.68 11.47
CA GLU A 251 -4.29 -34.15 10.18
C GLU A 251 -5.68 -34.69 9.85
N VAL A 252 -6.66 -33.82 9.66
CA VAL A 252 -8.03 -34.17 9.30
C VAL A 252 -8.30 -33.67 7.88
N ALA A 253 -8.84 -34.52 7.03
CA ALA A 253 -9.21 -34.17 5.66
C ALA A 253 -10.59 -34.73 5.32
N ARG A 254 -11.33 -34.00 4.47
CA ARG A 254 -12.54 -34.54 3.84
C ARG A 254 -12.14 -35.53 2.74
N THR A 255 -12.71 -36.73 2.81
CA THR A 255 -12.62 -37.75 1.76
C THR A 255 -13.52 -37.39 0.59
N GLU A 256 -13.39 -38.11 -0.53
CA GLU A 256 -14.24 -37.95 -1.71
C GLU A 256 -15.72 -38.16 -1.39
N ASP A 257 -16.03 -39.06 -0.45
CA ASP A 257 -17.39 -39.33 0.06
C ASP A 257 -17.91 -38.21 1.00
N GLY A 258 -17.15 -37.14 1.20
CA GLY A 258 -17.48 -36.04 2.11
C GLY A 258 -17.29 -36.36 3.60
N LEU A 259 -16.90 -37.59 3.94
CA LEU A 259 -16.62 -38.01 5.32
C LEU A 259 -15.25 -37.51 5.78
N LEU A 260 -15.09 -37.21 7.07
CA LEU A 260 -13.77 -36.87 7.62
C LEU A 260 -12.95 -38.12 7.89
N GLY A 261 -11.71 -38.11 7.37
CA GLY A 261 -10.64 -39.03 7.74
C GLY A 261 -9.57 -38.28 8.53
N GLY A 262 -8.83 -39.01 9.38
CA GLY A 262 -7.75 -38.45 10.19
C GLY A 262 -6.47 -39.25 10.03
N ARG A 263 -5.33 -38.58 10.14
CA ARG A 263 -4.02 -39.19 10.35
C ARG A 263 -3.43 -38.65 11.64
N VAL A 264 -2.84 -39.52 12.44
CA VAL A 264 -2.22 -39.13 13.70
C VAL A 264 -0.75 -39.55 13.71
N THR A 265 0.11 -38.65 14.17
CA THR A 265 1.54 -38.89 14.37
C THR A 265 1.89 -38.51 15.81
N ARG A 266 2.68 -39.34 16.49
CA ARG A 266 3.18 -39.07 17.84
C ARG A 266 4.69 -38.90 17.82
N GLY A 267 5.19 -37.71 18.20
CA GLY A 267 6.60 -37.34 18.08
C GLY A 267 7.07 -37.42 16.63
N GLU A 268 8.24 -38.01 16.42
CA GLU A 268 8.80 -38.35 15.08
C GLU A 268 8.40 -39.77 14.63
N GLY A 269 7.39 -40.36 15.26
CA GLY A 269 6.98 -41.74 15.03
C GLY A 269 6.18 -41.96 13.73
N GLU A 270 5.60 -43.16 13.64
CA GLU A 270 4.79 -43.59 12.50
C GLU A 270 3.50 -42.78 12.34
N ILE A 271 3.10 -42.54 11.09
CA ILE A 271 1.82 -41.92 10.72
C ILE A 271 0.77 -43.02 10.63
N ILE A 272 -0.30 -42.89 11.40
CA ILE A 272 -1.36 -43.90 11.46
C ILE A 272 -2.67 -43.28 11.00
N ASP A 273 -3.39 -43.96 10.11
CA ASP A 273 -4.75 -43.58 9.76
C ASP A 273 -5.68 -43.84 10.95
N SER A 274 -6.43 -42.81 11.34
CA SER A 274 -7.33 -42.84 12.47
C SER A 274 -8.53 -43.77 12.17
N PRO A 275 -8.88 -44.70 13.06
CA PRO A 275 -9.97 -45.65 12.85
C PRO A 275 -11.33 -44.96 12.71
N LEU A 276 -12.30 -45.67 12.13
CA LEU A 276 -13.68 -45.18 11.95
C LEU A 276 -14.33 -44.71 13.27
N GLY A 277 -13.96 -45.32 14.39
CA GLY A 277 -14.46 -44.97 15.73
C GLY A 277 -14.05 -43.57 16.21
N ASP A 278 -12.97 -43.00 15.66
CA ASP A 278 -12.49 -41.67 16.02
C ASP A 278 -13.21 -40.54 15.25
N ARG A 279 -13.98 -40.88 14.20
CA ARG A 279 -14.68 -39.89 13.34
C ARG A 279 -15.52 -38.87 14.11
N PRO A 280 -16.30 -39.23 15.15
CA PRO A 280 -17.05 -38.24 15.91
C PRO A 280 -16.15 -37.20 16.58
N VAL A 281 -15.00 -37.62 17.13
CA VAL A 281 -14.03 -36.72 17.78
C VAL A 281 -13.34 -35.84 16.74
N LEU A 282 -12.99 -36.38 15.58
CA LEU A 282 -12.41 -35.61 14.47
C LEU A 282 -13.39 -34.57 13.91
N GLN A 283 -14.68 -34.92 13.84
CA GLN A 283 -15.74 -34.01 13.43
C GLN A 283 -15.95 -32.87 14.43
N GLU A 284 -15.95 -33.18 15.73
CA GLU A 284 -16.04 -32.16 16.77
C GLU A 284 -14.83 -31.24 16.76
N LEU A 285 -13.62 -31.80 16.64
CA LEU A 285 -12.38 -31.03 16.48
C LEU A 285 -12.43 -30.10 15.27
N TRP A 286 -12.92 -30.61 14.13
CA TRP A 286 -13.13 -29.80 12.93
C TRP A 286 -14.07 -28.63 13.19
N ASN A 287 -15.24 -28.90 13.77
CA ASN A 287 -16.28 -27.90 14.00
C ASN A 287 -15.81 -26.80 14.96
N VAL A 288 -15.18 -27.18 16.07
CA VAL A 288 -14.72 -26.21 17.07
C VAL A 288 -13.59 -25.33 16.54
N LEU A 289 -12.63 -25.90 15.78
CA LEU A 289 -11.57 -25.10 15.19
C LEU A 289 -12.03 -24.27 14.00
N ASP A 290 -13.05 -24.70 13.27
CA ASP A 290 -13.68 -23.86 12.25
C ASP A 290 -14.46 -22.70 12.89
N ALA A 291 -15.14 -22.92 14.02
CA ALA A 291 -15.81 -21.86 14.79
C ALA A 291 -14.81 -20.86 15.37
N GLU A 292 -13.69 -21.33 15.96
CA GLU A 292 -12.59 -20.46 16.41
C GLU A 292 -12.01 -19.65 15.25
N ARG A 293 -11.71 -20.31 14.12
CA ARG A 293 -11.25 -19.62 12.90
C ARG A 293 -12.20 -18.50 12.49
N GLN A 294 -13.51 -18.78 12.44
CA GLN A 294 -14.51 -17.77 12.09
C GLN A 294 -14.48 -16.60 13.08
N ARG A 295 -14.48 -16.87 14.39
CA ARG A 295 -14.37 -15.82 15.41
C ARG A 295 -13.14 -14.92 15.19
N ILE A 296 -11.98 -15.52 14.93
CA ILE A 296 -10.72 -14.79 14.76
C ILE A 296 -10.67 -14.05 13.43
N LEU A 297 -11.23 -14.58 12.34
CA LEU A 297 -11.30 -13.86 11.06
C LEU A 297 -12.15 -12.58 11.15
N HIS A 298 -13.15 -12.57 12.03
CA HIS A 298 -13.97 -11.39 12.31
C HIS A 298 -13.30 -10.39 13.27
N SER A 299 -12.15 -10.73 13.85
CA SER A 299 -11.37 -9.82 14.69
C SER A 299 -10.71 -8.70 13.86
N PRO A 300 -10.21 -7.62 14.49
CA PRO A 300 -9.35 -6.64 13.83
C PRO A 300 -8.17 -7.33 13.14
N ALA A 301 -7.90 -6.91 11.92
CA ALA A 301 -6.89 -7.51 11.07
C ALA A 301 -6.02 -6.42 10.45
N HIS A 302 -4.76 -6.75 10.19
CA HIS A 302 -3.80 -5.88 9.51
C HIS A 302 -3.27 -6.57 8.27
N LEU A 303 -3.18 -5.85 7.16
CA LEU A 303 -2.59 -6.35 5.94
C LEU A 303 -1.07 -6.45 6.06
N VAL A 304 -0.54 -7.67 5.92
CA VAL A 304 0.92 -7.94 5.98
C VAL A 304 1.51 -7.93 4.59
N GLU A 305 0.81 -8.55 3.62
CA GLU A 305 1.33 -8.73 2.28
C GLU A 305 0.18 -8.74 1.26
N ILE A 306 0.43 -8.18 0.08
CA ILE A 306 -0.39 -8.35 -1.11
C ILE A 306 0.46 -9.06 -2.16
N SER A 307 -0.15 -10.02 -2.85
CA SER A 307 0.44 -10.68 -4.00
C SER A 307 -0.55 -10.74 -5.16
N LEU A 308 -0.04 -10.57 -6.38
CA LEU A 308 -0.77 -10.65 -7.63
C LEU A 308 -0.19 -11.79 -8.48
N ASP A 309 -1.02 -12.76 -8.84
CA ASP A 309 -0.65 -13.95 -9.60
C ASP A 309 0.61 -14.66 -9.03
N GLY A 310 0.69 -14.72 -7.69
CA GLY A 310 1.78 -15.34 -6.95
C GLY A 310 3.05 -14.49 -6.81
N ARG A 311 3.07 -13.26 -7.31
CA ARG A 311 4.18 -12.31 -7.13
C ARG A 311 3.83 -11.29 -6.07
N ARG A 312 4.76 -11.00 -5.17
CA ARG A 312 4.58 -9.97 -4.14
C ARG A 312 4.47 -8.59 -4.79
N VAL A 313 3.59 -7.75 -4.24
CA VAL A 313 3.42 -6.35 -4.64
C VAL A 313 4.38 -5.50 -3.82
N GLU A 314 5.46 -5.03 -4.46
CA GLU A 314 6.55 -4.31 -3.79
C GLU A 314 6.70 -2.85 -4.23
N ASP A 315 6.18 -2.50 -5.42
CA ASP A 315 6.31 -1.17 -6.01
C ASP A 315 4.97 -0.58 -6.47
N ALA A 316 5.03 0.66 -6.97
CA ALA A 316 3.84 1.41 -7.37
C ALA A 316 3.16 0.82 -8.62
N GLU A 317 3.91 0.26 -9.58
CA GLU A 317 3.34 -0.37 -10.78
C GLU A 317 2.62 -1.67 -10.40
N ALA A 318 3.20 -2.49 -9.53
CA ALA A 318 2.56 -3.69 -9.03
C ALA A 318 1.27 -3.36 -8.23
N THR A 319 1.29 -2.26 -7.48
CA THR A 319 0.12 -1.76 -6.74
C THR A 319 -0.98 -1.29 -7.69
N LEU A 320 -0.61 -0.56 -8.75
CA LEU A 320 -1.51 -0.17 -9.84
C LEU A 320 -2.12 -1.41 -10.52
N ALA A 321 -1.31 -2.43 -10.83
CA ALA A 321 -1.76 -3.66 -11.46
C ALA A 321 -2.81 -4.42 -10.62
N VAL A 322 -2.71 -4.36 -9.28
CA VAL A 322 -3.78 -4.88 -8.40
C VAL A 322 -5.06 -4.08 -8.61
N ALA A 323 -5.01 -2.74 -8.58
CA ALA A 323 -6.20 -1.90 -8.80
C ALA A 323 -6.84 -2.15 -10.18
N GLU A 324 -6.04 -2.38 -11.23
CA GLU A 324 -6.54 -2.77 -12.55
C GLU A 324 -7.24 -4.12 -12.54
N ARG A 325 -6.69 -5.09 -11.80
CA ARG A 325 -7.33 -6.39 -11.58
C ARG A 325 -8.70 -6.19 -10.92
N LEU A 326 -8.80 -5.34 -9.90
CA LEU A 326 -10.08 -5.00 -9.24
C LEU A 326 -11.07 -4.46 -10.28
N VAL A 327 -10.71 -3.39 -10.98
CA VAL A 327 -11.55 -2.76 -12.00
C VAL A 327 -12.03 -3.79 -13.02
N ARG A 328 -11.10 -4.59 -13.57
CA ARG A 328 -11.41 -5.61 -14.57
C ARG A 328 -12.41 -6.65 -14.07
N CYS A 329 -12.26 -7.13 -12.83
CA CYS A 329 -13.19 -8.10 -12.24
C CYS A 329 -14.62 -7.54 -12.12
N TYR A 330 -14.78 -6.24 -11.89
CA TYR A 330 -16.10 -5.62 -11.70
C TYR A 330 -16.70 -4.97 -12.96
N ARG A 331 -15.93 -4.81 -14.05
CA ARG A 331 -16.45 -4.27 -15.33
C ARG A 331 -17.69 -5.00 -15.82
N GLY A 332 -17.69 -6.34 -15.81
CA GLY A 332 -18.84 -7.13 -16.25
C GLY A 332 -20.10 -6.92 -15.39
N THR A 333 -19.91 -6.72 -14.08
CA THR A 333 -20.98 -6.41 -13.14
C THR A 333 -21.58 -5.04 -13.42
N VAL A 334 -20.74 -4.02 -13.62
CA VAL A 334 -21.18 -2.66 -13.97
C VAL A 334 -21.93 -2.65 -15.30
N ALA A 335 -21.42 -3.34 -16.32
CA ALA A 335 -22.09 -3.46 -17.61
C ALA A 335 -23.47 -4.12 -17.52
N THR A 336 -23.56 -5.18 -16.69
CA THR A 336 -24.83 -5.85 -16.40
C THR A 336 -25.80 -4.90 -15.72
N LEU A 337 -25.38 -4.22 -14.66
CA LEU A 337 -26.24 -3.27 -13.97
C LEU A 337 -26.71 -2.13 -14.88
N ALA A 338 -25.81 -1.55 -15.67
CA ALA A 338 -26.15 -0.47 -16.60
C ALA A 338 -27.21 -0.90 -17.62
N ARG A 339 -27.09 -2.10 -18.22
CA ARG A 339 -28.06 -2.63 -19.18
C ARG A 339 -29.45 -2.83 -18.58
N HIS A 340 -29.51 -3.23 -17.32
CA HIS A 340 -30.76 -3.56 -16.62
C HIS A 340 -31.29 -2.41 -15.76
N SER A 341 -30.64 -1.24 -15.77
CA SER A 341 -31.10 -0.07 -15.03
C SER A 341 -32.17 0.68 -15.86
N PRO A 342 -33.31 1.05 -15.25
CA PRO A 342 -34.40 1.72 -15.98
C PRO A 342 -34.04 3.16 -16.36
N ASN A 343 -33.17 3.81 -15.58
CA ASN A 343 -32.65 5.14 -15.84
C ASN A 343 -31.19 5.03 -16.35
N PRO A 344 -30.85 5.55 -17.54
CA PRO A 344 -29.49 5.52 -18.03
C PRO A 344 -28.51 6.35 -17.19
N GLU A 345 -28.95 7.21 -16.27
CA GLU A 345 -28.05 8.00 -15.40
C GLU A 345 -27.69 7.28 -14.09
N GLU A 346 -28.28 6.12 -13.82
CA GLU A 346 -28.17 5.42 -12.54
C GLU A 346 -27.77 3.95 -12.74
N LEU A 347 -27.16 3.36 -11.72
CA LEU A 347 -27.07 1.91 -11.56
C LEU A 347 -28.05 1.48 -10.48
N THR A 348 -28.97 0.57 -10.81
CA THR A 348 -30.09 0.24 -9.93
C THR A 348 -30.17 -1.27 -9.65
N ILE A 349 -30.44 -1.62 -8.39
CA ILE A 349 -30.84 -2.96 -7.97
C ILE A 349 -32.12 -2.88 -7.12
N LYS A 350 -32.81 -4.01 -7.00
CA LYS A 350 -33.97 -4.17 -6.13
C LYS A 350 -33.70 -5.31 -5.15
N ILE A 351 -33.95 -5.08 -3.87
CA ILE A 351 -33.73 -6.03 -2.80
C ILE A 351 -35.10 -6.45 -2.25
N GLU A 352 -35.39 -7.74 -2.29
CA GLU A 352 -36.60 -8.33 -1.72
C GLU A 352 -36.24 -9.00 -0.39
N THR A 353 -36.75 -8.45 0.72
CA THR A 353 -36.49 -8.97 2.06
C THR A 353 -37.30 -10.26 2.32
N ALA A 354 -36.98 -10.97 3.40
CA ALA A 354 -37.67 -12.20 3.77
C ALA A 354 -39.18 -12.02 4.00
N ASP A 355 -39.62 -10.80 4.34
CA ASP A 355 -41.03 -10.43 4.56
C ASP A 355 -41.77 -10.08 3.25
N GLY A 356 -41.10 -10.19 2.10
CA GLY A 356 -41.64 -9.83 0.78
C GLY A 356 -41.66 -8.32 0.52
N LYS A 357 -41.08 -7.50 1.41
CA LYS A 357 -40.91 -6.06 1.15
C LYS A 357 -39.82 -5.88 0.09
N ARG A 358 -40.12 -5.04 -0.90
CA ARG A 358 -39.19 -4.71 -1.98
C ARG A 358 -38.67 -3.30 -1.81
N GLU A 359 -37.35 -3.16 -1.79
CA GLU A 359 -36.63 -1.90 -1.71
C GLU A 359 -35.79 -1.71 -2.98
N GLU A 360 -35.63 -0.47 -3.43
CA GLU A 360 -34.83 -0.12 -4.60
C GLU A 360 -33.63 0.69 -4.13
N ALA A 361 -32.43 0.27 -4.54
CA ALA A 361 -31.19 0.96 -4.26
C ALA A 361 -30.56 1.40 -5.59
N TRP A 362 -30.00 2.60 -5.61
CA TRP A 362 -29.40 3.17 -6.80
C TRP A 362 -28.19 4.05 -6.45
N ILE A 363 -27.30 4.22 -7.41
CA ILE A 363 -26.18 5.17 -7.39
C ILE A 363 -26.10 5.88 -8.73
N ARG A 364 -25.70 7.16 -8.76
CA ARG A 364 -25.57 7.91 -10.01
C ARG A 364 -24.29 7.53 -10.74
N ARG A 365 -24.39 7.27 -12.04
CA ARG A 365 -23.23 7.01 -12.92
C ARG A 365 -22.32 8.24 -12.97
N GLY A 366 -22.89 9.45 -13.02
CA GLY A 366 -22.14 10.71 -13.05
C GLY A 366 -21.19 10.90 -11.85
N ASP A 367 -21.64 10.55 -10.65
CA ASP A 367 -20.83 10.66 -9.42
C ASP A 367 -19.60 9.73 -9.49
N LEU A 368 -19.80 8.50 -9.98
CA LEU A 368 -18.69 7.57 -10.21
C LEU A 368 -17.79 8.01 -11.38
N ALA A 369 -18.38 8.51 -12.46
CA ALA A 369 -17.68 8.99 -13.64
C ALA A 369 -16.72 10.12 -13.29
N GLN A 370 -17.13 11.04 -12.42
CA GLN A 370 -16.30 12.16 -11.96
C GLN A 370 -14.96 11.69 -11.37
N HIS A 371 -14.97 10.61 -10.58
CA HIS A 371 -13.75 10.04 -10.01
C HIS A 371 -12.82 9.44 -11.08
N LEU A 372 -13.38 8.80 -12.10
CA LEU A 372 -12.60 8.19 -13.19
C LEU A 372 -12.12 9.22 -14.22
N LEU A 373 -12.89 10.27 -14.45
CA LEU A 373 -12.54 11.37 -15.35
C LEU A 373 -11.41 12.23 -14.78
N GLY A 374 -11.33 12.38 -13.45
CA GLY A 374 -10.21 13.04 -12.77
C GLY A 374 -8.86 12.32 -12.91
N LEU A 375 -8.85 11.08 -13.43
CA LEU A 375 -7.61 10.37 -13.70
C LEU A 375 -6.86 10.96 -14.91
N PRO A 376 -5.52 10.91 -14.91
CA PRO A 376 -4.72 11.18 -16.11
C PRO A 376 -5.17 10.34 -17.30
N ALA A 377 -5.12 10.93 -18.50
CA ALA A 377 -5.68 10.32 -19.72
C ALA A 377 -5.12 8.92 -20.00
N GLU A 378 -3.82 8.71 -19.76
CA GLU A 378 -3.13 7.43 -19.94
C GLU A 378 -3.68 6.32 -19.04
N LEU A 379 -4.03 6.66 -17.79
CA LEU A 379 -4.58 5.72 -16.81
C LEU A 379 -6.07 5.53 -16.98
N ARG A 380 -6.79 6.51 -17.54
CA ARG A 380 -8.23 6.41 -17.80
C ARG A 380 -8.58 5.25 -18.75
N GLY A 381 -7.73 4.94 -19.73
CA GLY A 381 -7.94 3.76 -20.59
C GLY A 381 -7.79 2.43 -19.84
N ARG A 382 -6.89 2.38 -18.86
CA ARG A 382 -6.57 1.19 -18.05
C ARG A 382 -7.62 0.97 -16.95
N MET A 383 -8.04 2.05 -16.29
CA MET A 383 -8.95 2.04 -15.13
C MET A 383 -10.41 2.37 -15.46
N GLY A 384 -10.67 2.89 -16.65
CA GLY A 384 -12.01 3.31 -17.06
C GLY A 384 -12.98 2.13 -17.14
N MET A 385 -14.21 2.38 -16.73
CA MET A 385 -15.36 1.52 -16.99
C MET A 385 -16.21 2.28 -18.01
N ALA A 386 -16.30 1.77 -19.23
CA ALA A 386 -16.92 2.49 -20.36
C ALA A 386 -18.36 2.89 -20.05
N GLU A 387 -19.08 2.00 -19.36
CA GLU A 387 -20.45 2.21 -18.93
C GLU A 387 -20.58 3.26 -17.83
N LEU A 388 -19.53 3.63 -17.11
CA LEU A 388 -19.60 4.80 -16.20
C LEU A 388 -19.30 6.11 -16.94
N LEU A 389 -18.51 6.06 -18.01
CA LEU A 389 -18.04 7.24 -18.74
C LEU A 389 -18.95 7.64 -19.90
N GLU A 390 -19.81 6.75 -20.37
CA GLU A 390 -20.76 7.05 -21.44
C GLU A 390 -21.71 8.19 -21.04
N GLY A 391 -21.75 9.24 -21.87
CA GLY A 391 -22.57 10.44 -21.63
C GLY A 391 -21.97 11.46 -20.66
N ALA A 392 -20.84 11.16 -20.01
CA ALA A 392 -20.16 12.13 -19.16
C ALA A 392 -19.28 13.06 -20.01
N ASP A 393 -19.59 14.36 -20.03
CA ASP A 393 -18.75 15.35 -20.69
C ASP A 393 -17.57 15.72 -19.76
N PRO A 394 -16.31 15.60 -20.21
CA PRO A 394 -15.17 16.11 -19.47
C PRO A 394 -15.29 17.59 -19.07
N ALA A 395 -16.08 18.39 -19.80
CA ALA A 395 -16.34 19.79 -19.49
C ALA A 395 -17.12 19.98 -18.17
N ASP A 396 -17.99 19.02 -17.80
CA ASP A 396 -18.86 19.13 -16.63
C ASP A 396 -18.09 18.99 -15.30
N LEU A 397 -16.87 18.42 -15.34
CA LEU A 397 -15.99 18.27 -14.18
C LEU A 397 -15.64 19.59 -13.49
N LYS A 398 -15.64 20.71 -14.21
CA LYS A 398 -15.20 22.00 -13.66
C LYS A 398 -16.18 22.58 -12.64
N THR A 399 -17.41 22.09 -12.57
CA THR A 399 -18.49 22.73 -11.79
C THR A 399 -18.86 21.99 -10.50
N SER A 400 -18.58 20.67 -10.39
CA SER A 400 -19.09 19.84 -9.28
C SER A 400 -18.08 19.48 -8.18
N VAL A 401 -16.81 19.85 -8.32
CA VAL A 401 -15.74 19.47 -7.35
C VAL A 401 -15.99 20.04 -5.94
N HIS A 402 -16.85 21.04 -5.78
CA HIS A 402 -17.08 21.69 -4.49
C HIS A 402 -18.14 21.05 -3.58
N THR A 403 -18.94 20.05 -4.03
CA THR A 403 -20.19 19.74 -3.31
C THR A 403 -20.31 18.32 -2.72
N ALA A 404 -19.54 17.32 -3.15
CA ALA A 404 -19.92 15.91 -2.90
C ALA A 404 -18.97 15.05 -2.02
N VAL A 405 -17.87 15.56 -1.48
CA VAL A 405 -17.01 14.76 -0.60
C VAL A 405 -16.87 15.44 0.75
N GLY A 406 -17.46 14.82 1.78
CA GLY A 406 -17.23 15.21 3.17
C GLY A 406 -15.73 15.20 3.47
N MET A 407 -15.16 16.40 3.52
CA MET A 407 -13.90 16.79 4.17
C MET A 407 -12.89 15.67 4.44
N ALA A 408 -12.31 15.09 3.40
CA ALA A 408 -10.86 15.15 3.34
C ALA A 408 -10.58 16.52 2.72
N ILE A 409 -10.19 17.50 3.54
CA ILE A 409 -9.57 18.71 3.03
C ILE A 409 -8.36 18.20 2.25
N VAL A 410 -8.47 18.16 0.92
CA VAL A 410 -7.29 18.12 0.06
C VAL A 410 -6.68 19.49 0.30
N ASP A 411 -5.78 19.52 1.26
CA ASP A 411 -5.08 20.72 1.65
C ASP A 411 -4.17 21.07 0.46
N GLU A 412 -4.68 21.92 -0.44
CA GLU A 412 -3.91 22.43 -1.59
C GLU A 412 -2.62 23.14 -1.10
N GLU A 413 -2.52 23.49 0.19
CA GLU A 413 -1.30 23.98 0.83
C GLU A 413 -0.19 22.91 1.00
N HIS A 414 -0.47 21.61 0.76
CA HIS A 414 0.52 20.54 0.92
C HIS A 414 1.15 20.07 -0.40
N SER A 415 0.91 20.74 -1.54
CA SER A 415 1.90 20.70 -2.60
C SER A 415 3.15 21.39 -2.07
N LEU A 416 4.02 20.59 -1.42
CA LEU A 416 5.35 21.04 -1.03
C LEU A 416 5.92 21.76 -2.26
N PRO A 417 6.23 23.06 -2.19
CA PRO A 417 6.89 23.74 -3.27
C PRO A 417 8.25 23.05 -3.41
N ILE A 418 8.31 22.05 -4.27
CA ILE A 418 9.56 21.40 -4.64
C ILE A 418 10.21 22.42 -5.57
N GLU A 419 10.94 23.36 -4.98
CA GLU A 419 11.78 24.31 -5.72
C GLU A 419 12.79 23.50 -6.52
N LEU A 420 12.60 23.46 -7.83
CA LEU A 420 13.52 22.79 -8.73
C LEU A 420 14.80 23.61 -8.83
N VAL A 421 15.93 22.90 -8.97
CA VAL A 421 17.20 23.52 -9.29
C VAL A 421 17.07 24.18 -10.67
N GLY A 422 16.89 25.50 -10.72
CA GLY A 422 16.72 26.27 -11.96
C GLY A 422 15.68 27.39 -11.87
N ASP A 423 14.74 27.31 -10.91
CA ASP A 423 13.65 28.29 -10.79
C ASP A 423 14.02 29.53 -9.94
N ASP A 424 15.12 29.49 -9.20
CA ASP A 424 15.58 30.64 -8.43
C ASP A 424 16.30 31.64 -9.35
N PRO A 425 15.99 32.94 -9.28
CA PRO A 425 16.87 33.96 -9.83
C PRO A 425 18.26 33.80 -9.20
N LEU A 426 19.30 33.89 -10.01
CA LEU A 426 20.69 33.88 -9.53
C LEU A 426 20.81 34.88 -8.37
N PRO A 427 21.52 34.54 -7.28
CA PRO A 427 21.61 35.39 -6.11
C PRO A 427 22.08 36.80 -6.52
N GLU A 428 21.30 37.82 -6.12
CA GLU A 428 21.63 39.23 -6.33
C GLU A 428 23.03 39.49 -5.73
N GLY A 429 24.01 39.77 -6.60
CA GLY A 429 25.42 39.87 -6.23
C GLY A 429 26.39 39.31 -7.26
N VAL A 430 25.89 38.61 -8.29
CA VAL A 430 26.68 38.38 -9.51
C VAL A 430 26.68 39.68 -10.32
N PRO A 431 27.83 40.31 -10.62
CA PRO A 431 27.88 41.42 -11.57
C PRO A 431 27.46 40.88 -12.95
N GLY A 432 26.20 41.09 -13.30
CA GLY A 432 25.63 40.67 -14.57
C GLY A 432 26.21 41.51 -15.69
N SER A 433 27.13 40.94 -16.47
CA SER A 433 27.36 41.37 -17.84
C SER A 433 26.17 40.91 -18.69
N SER A 434 25.28 41.83 -19.05
CA SER A 434 24.33 41.62 -20.14
C SER A 434 25.09 41.25 -21.42
N PRO A 435 24.71 40.20 -22.16
CA PRO A 435 25.25 39.94 -23.48
C PRO A 435 24.56 40.88 -24.48
N GLY A 436 24.96 42.14 -24.45
CA GLY A 436 24.46 43.18 -25.33
C GLY A 436 25.41 44.38 -25.32
N GLU A 437 26.16 44.53 -26.41
CA GLU A 437 26.88 45.75 -26.79
C GLU A 437 28.01 46.22 -25.85
N MET A 438 29.19 45.59 -25.97
CA MET A 438 30.46 46.22 -25.61
C MET A 438 31.24 46.64 -26.85
N THR A 439 30.86 47.79 -27.39
CA THR A 439 31.79 48.72 -28.05
C THR A 439 31.44 50.11 -27.57
N GLN A 440 32.10 50.57 -26.50
CA GLN A 440 32.36 51.99 -26.28
C GLN A 440 33.42 52.18 -25.19
N ASP A 441 34.30 53.12 -25.49
CA ASP A 441 35.50 53.48 -24.76
C ASP A 441 35.20 53.89 -23.31
N ILE A 442 35.98 53.35 -22.36
CA ILE A 442 35.98 53.83 -20.98
C ILE A 442 37.03 54.95 -20.88
N ALA A 443 36.54 56.19 -20.83
CA ALA A 443 37.34 57.34 -20.43
C ALA A 443 37.57 57.31 -18.92
N LEU A 444 38.81 57.62 -18.54
CA LEU A 444 39.38 57.53 -17.21
C LEU A 444 39.19 58.85 -16.44
N GLU A 445 37.96 59.26 -16.17
CA GLU A 445 37.66 60.43 -15.33
C GLU A 445 36.40 60.15 -14.51
N ASP A 446 36.60 59.63 -13.28
CA ASP A 446 35.77 59.92 -12.09
C ASP A 446 36.30 59.11 -10.90
N VAL A 447 37.41 59.61 -10.35
CA VAL A 447 37.81 59.33 -8.97
C VAL A 447 37.83 60.67 -8.26
N MET A 448 36.71 61.03 -7.64
CA MET A 448 36.70 62.02 -6.57
C MET A 448 35.86 61.52 -5.40
N MET A 449 36.52 61.56 -4.25
CA MET A 449 36.02 61.29 -2.92
C MET A 449 34.97 62.32 -2.52
N GLU A 450 33.89 61.89 -1.89
CA GLU A 450 33.30 62.63 -0.77
C GLU A 450 32.98 61.66 0.36
N ALA A 451 33.45 62.03 1.54
CA ALA A 451 33.18 61.44 2.84
C ALA A 451 32.32 62.43 3.65
N ASP A 452 31.86 61.97 4.81
CA ASP A 452 31.09 62.65 5.86
C ASP A 452 29.56 62.69 5.62
N ASP A 453 28.68 62.42 6.58
CA ASP A 453 28.79 61.90 7.95
C ASP A 453 27.37 61.49 8.41
N ALA A 454 27.31 60.61 9.43
CA ALA A 454 26.24 60.40 10.41
C ALA A 454 24.74 60.60 10.05
N ASP A 455 23.93 59.52 10.17
CA ASP A 455 22.87 59.57 11.18
C ASP A 455 22.45 58.19 11.72
N SER A 456 22.16 58.21 13.02
CA SER A 456 21.94 57.12 13.94
C SER A 456 20.44 56.79 14.03
N GLY A 457 20.06 55.51 14.06
CA GLY A 457 18.65 55.18 14.28
C GLY A 457 18.26 53.70 14.38
N CYS A 458 18.46 53.13 15.58
CA CYS A 458 17.60 52.18 16.28
C CYS A 458 17.18 50.83 15.64
N ILE A 459 17.64 49.79 16.33
CA ILE A 459 17.06 48.44 16.44
C ILE A 459 15.63 48.52 17.02
N GLU A 460 14.66 47.84 16.41
CA GLU A 460 13.51 47.29 17.14
C GLU A 460 13.18 45.86 16.70
N LEU A 461 13.41 44.95 17.64
CA LEU A 461 12.88 43.59 17.69
C LEU A 461 11.54 43.64 18.43
N THR A 462 10.44 43.20 17.81
CA THR A 462 9.25 42.79 18.57
C THR A 462 8.59 41.55 17.98
N ARG A 463 8.65 40.48 18.78
CA ARG A 463 7.65 39.42 18.90
C ARG A 463 6.26 40.02 19.15
N VAL A 464 5.21 39.49 18.53
CA VAL A 464 3.92 39.23 19.20
C VAL A 464 3.32 37.91 18.70
N ARG A 465 2.77 37.17 19.66
CA ARG A 465 2.15 35.85 19.60
C ARG A 465 0.70 35.89 19.09
N SER A 466 0.28 34.72 18.59
CA SER A 466 -1.03 34.04 18.70
C SER A 466 -2.29 34.86 19.07
N ARG A 467 -3.33 34.62 18.28
CA ARG A 467 -4.52 33.93 18.79
C ARG A 467 -4.82 32.73 17.91
#